data_AF-A0A351WL91-F1
#
_entry.id   AF-A0A351WL91-F1
#
_cell.length_a   1.000
_cell.length_b   1.000
_cell.length_c   1.000
_cell.angle_alpha   90.00
_cell.angle_beta   90.00
_cell.angle_gamma   90.00
#
_symmetry.space_group_name_H-M   'P 1'
#
loop_
_entity.id
_entity.type
_entity.pdbx_description
1 polymer ?
#
loop_
_entity_poly.entity_id
_entity_poly.type
_entity_poly.pdbx_seq_one_letter_code
_entity_poly.pdbx_strand_id
1 'polypeptide(L)'
;MRWFRMYSEFAYDPKVQSMDETSQRRFLIVLCLQCDGSLKQLTDSEIAVALRIGEDDLLKTKELFVKKGFIDDQWGVLHWDKRQYNSDTSTPRTRTWRERKNAQKSDGNKTSQERHKNSGVTSPDTDTDTDIKKERKIFSSDMDEMRLARFMFAHIKRNNPNAKEPRFESWAIQFDFMIRLDKRAVDDIKAVIDWSQKDDFWKANILSPDKLRKKFDQLWIKMTSKPATKTDDRKWEV
;
A
#
# COMPACT_ATOMS: atom_id res chain seq x y z
N MET A 1 1.77 16.73 -12.25
CA MET A 1 3.07 16.93 -11.59
C MET A 1 3.45 15.64 -10.88
N ARG A 2 4.70 15.19 -10.98
CA ARG A 2 5.21 14.06 -10.20
C ARG A 2 5.77 14.59 -8.89
N TRP A 3 5.50 13.86 -7.82
CA TRP A 3 5.90 14.19 -6.46
C TRP A 3 6.63 12.97 -5.90
N PHE A 4 7.66 13.21 -5.11
CA PHE A 4 8.30 12.17 -4.30
C PHE A 4 8.20 12.59 -2.84
N ARG A 5 8.17 11.60 -1.94
CA ARG A 5 8.19 11.89 -0.51
C ARG A 5 9.62 12.13 -0.06
N MET A 6 9.84 13.22 0.65
CA MET A 6 11.08 13.47 1.36
C MET A 6 10.96 12.90 2.78
N TYR A 7 11.93 12.09 3.19
CA TYR A 7 11.96 11.43 4.50
C TYR A 7 12.50 12.39 5.55
N SER A 8 11.93 12.36 6.76
CA SER A 8 12.47 13.07 7.91
C SER A 8 13.93 12.71 8.19
N GLU A 9 14.33 11.46 7.89
CA GLU A 9 15.70 10.97 7.97
C GLU A 9 16.70 11.84 7.23
N PHE A 10 16.31 12.57 6.19
CA PHE A 10 17.23 13.46 5.48
C PHE A 10 17.88 14.50 6.42
N ALA A 11 17.15 14.94 7.45
CA ALA A 11 17.63 15.91 8.43
C ALA A 11 18.68 15.33 9.41
N TYR A 12 18.80 14.01 9.52
CA TYR A 12 19.70 13.36 10.50
C TYR A 12 20.47 12.14 9.95
N ASP A 13 20.36 11.83 8.66
CA ASP A 13 21.14 10.77 8.01
C ASP A 13 22.63 11.16 8.02
N PRO A 14 23.52 10.37 8.65
CA PRO A 14 24.93 10.73 8.78
C PRO A 14 25.65 10.95 7.43
N LYS A 15 25.23 10.27 6.36
CA LYS A 15 25.81 10.46 5.03
C LYS A 15 25.39 11.80 4.43
N VAL A 16 24.13 12.20 4.65
CA VAL A 16 23.57 13.48 4.18
C VAL A 16 24.19 14.63 4.96
N GLN A 17 24.20 14.52 6.29
CA GLN A 17 24.72 15.57 7.19
C GLN A 17 26.24 15.75 7.10
N SER A 18 26.97 14.76 6.59
CA SER A 18 28.41 14.88 6.30
C SER A 18 28.72 15.46 4.90
N MET A 19 27.71 16.00 4.20
CA MET A 19 27.89 16.78 2.97
C MET A 19 27.60 18.26 3.26
N ASP A 20 28.26 19.13 2.51
CA ASP A 20 27.94 20.56 2.50
C ASP A 20 26.55 20.84 1.89
N GLU A 21 25.99 22.01 2.19
CA GLU A 21 24.65 22.42 1.75
C GLU A 21 24.49 22.39 0.22
N THR A 22 25.57 22.71 -0.52
CA THR A 22 25.53 22.69 -1.99
C THR A 22 25.36 21.27 -2.50
N SER A 23 26.10 20.31 -1.95
CA SER A 23 25.96 18.89 -2.27
C SER A 23 24.60 18.32 -1.86
N GLN A 24 24.05 18.74 -0.71
CA GLN A 24 22.71 18.34 -0.30
C GLN A 24 21.63 18.85 -1.27
N ARG A 25 21.70 20.11 -1.70
CA ARG A 25 20.82 20.67 -2.73
C ARG A 25 20.95 19.89 -4.04
N ARG A 26 22.19 19.62 -4.48
CA ARG A 26 22.45 18.86 -5.71
C ARG A 26 21.81 17.47 -5.65
N PHE A 27 21.93 16.78 -4.51
CA PHE A 27 21.30 15.47 -4.33
C PHE A 27 19.77 15.55 -4.40
N LEU A 28 19.16 16.60 -3.82
CA LEU A 28 17.71 16.81 -3.92
C LEU A 28 17.24 16.97 -5.38
N ILE A 29 17.99 17.69 -6.21
CA ILE A 29 17.68 17.81 -7.65
C ILE A 29 17.81 16.45 -8.36
N VAL A 30 18.84 15.65 -8.03
CA VAL A 30 18.96 14.28 -8.55
C VAL A 30 17.75 13.43 -8.17
N LEU A 31 17.23 13.54 -6.94
CA LEU A 31 16.01 12.84 -6.52
C LEU A 31 14.77 13.30 -7.33
N CYS A 32 14.68 14.59 -7.67
CA CYS A 32 13.63 15.11 -8.55
C CYS A 32 13.70 14.47 -9.95
N LEU A 33 14.89 14.41 -10.55
CA LEU A 33 15.11 13.81 -11.87
C LEU A 33 14.81 12.30 -11.86
N GLN A 34 15.18 11.61 -10.78
CA GLN A 34 14.84 10.19 -10.59
C GLN A 34 13.33 9.98 -10.47
N CYS A 35 12.62 10.85 -9.74
CA CYS A 35 11.16 10.82 -9.62
C CYS A 35 10.47 11.04 -10.97
N ASP A 36 10.99 11.97 -11.77
CA ASP A 36 10.49 12.21 -13.12
C ASP A 36 10.83 11.07 -14.10
N GLY A 37 11.80 10.23 -13.75
CA GLY A 37 12.25 9.10 -14.56
C GLY A 37 13.09 9.53 -15.77
N SER A 38 13.50 10.80 -15.81
CA SER A 38 14.38 11.38 -16.82
C SER A 38 15.85 11.09 -16.53
N LEU A 39 16.23 10.89 -15.27
CA LEU A 39 17.64 10.78 -14.85
C LEU A 39 18.48 9.78 -15.67
N LYS A 40 17.93 8.60 -15.98
CA LYS A 40 18.62 7.56 -16.77
C LYS A 40 18.71 7.86 -18.27
N GLN A 41 17.94 8.82 -18.76
CA GLN A 41 17.88 9.21 -20.17
C GLN A 41 18.76 10.42 -20.47
N LEU A 42 19.15 11.16 -19.42
CA LEU A 42 19.95 12.37 -19.55
C LEU A 42 21.44 12.02 -19.64
N THR A 43 22.14 12.80 -20.46
CA THR A 43 23.60 12.84 -20.52
C THR A 43 24.18 13.63 -19.35
N ASP A 44 25.46 13.42 -19.05
CA ASP A 44 26.15 14.15 -17.98
C ASP A 44 26.04 15.68 -18.17
N SER A 45 26.19 16.20 -19.39
CA SER A 45 26.04 17.64 -19.66
C SER A 45 24.60 18.14 -19.39
N GLU A 46 23.56 17.37 -19.67
CA GLU A 46 22.18 17.74 -19.34
C GLU A 46 21.92 17.72 -17.83
N ILE A 47 22.53 16.77 -17.10
CA ILE A 47 22.47 16.71 -15.64
C ILE A 47 23.20 17.92 -15.03
N ALA A 48 24.34 18.35 -15.58
CA ALA A 48 25.03 19.58 -15.19
C ALA A 48 24.13 20.81 -15.31
N VAL A 49 23.40 20.92 -16.43
CA VAL A 49 22.42 22.01 -16.66
C VAL A 49 21.28 21.95 -15.64
N ALA A 50 20.73 20.77 -15.36
CA ALA A 50 19.67 20.60 -14.37
C ALA A 50 20.12 21.02 -12.95
N LEU A 51 21.37 20.72 -12.60
CA LEU A 51 21.99 21.09 -11.33
C LEU A 51 22.44 22.55 -11.27
N ARG A 52 22.56 23.21 -12.44
CA ARG A 52 23.13 24.55 -12.66
C ARG A 52 24.59 24.66 -12.23
N ILE A 53 25.41 23.73 -12.69
CA ILE A 53 26.85 23.66 -12.39
C ILE A 53 27.66 23.39 -13.67
N GLY A 54 28.97 23.63 -13.62
CA GLY A 54 29.89 23.26 -14.69
C GLY A 54 30.23 21.77 -14.69
N GLU A 55 30.85 21.29 -15.76
CA GLU A 55 31.20 19.86 -15.93
C GLU A 55 32.21 19.37 -14.89
N ASP A 56 33.21 20.19 -14.54
CA ASP A 56 34.19 19.85 -13.49
C ASP A 56 33.53 19.65 -12.11
N ASP A 57 32.53 20.46 -11.80
CA ASP A 57 31.77 20.36 -10.55
C ASP A 57 30.81 19.18 -10.57
N LEU A 58 30.27 18.84 -11.74
CA LEU A 58 29.46 17.64 -11.91
C LEU A 58 30.29 16.39 -11.63
N LEU A 59 31.51 16.31 -12.18
CA LEU A 59 32.40 15.16 -11.98
C LEU A 59 32.68 14.95 -10.48
N LYS A 60 33.08 16.01 -9.77
CA LYS A 60 33.30 15.97 -8.30
C LYS A 60 32.03 15.57 -7.54
N THR A 61 30.87 16.07 -7.97
CA THR A 61 29.57 15.74 -7.36
C THR A 61 29.24 14.26 -7.55
N LYS A 62 29.44 13.73 -8.76
CA LYS A 62 29.20 12.33 -9.10
C LYS A 62 30.11 11.42 -8.28
N GLU A 63 31.41 11.71 -8.24
CA GLU A 63 32.37 10.97 -7.42
C GLU A 63 31.99 10.96 -5.93
N LEU A 64 31.60 12.12 -5.39
CA LEU A 64 31.16 12.24 -4.00
C LEU A 64 29.92 11.36 -3.72
N PHE A 65 28.93 11.40 -4.60
CA PHE A 65 27.68 10.66 -4.43
C PHE A 65 27.85 9.16 -4.59
N VAL A 66 28.69 8.71 -5.53
CA VAL A 66 29.08 7.30 -5.68
C VAL A 66 29.83 6.83 -4.43
N LYS A 67 30.84 7.60 -3.98
CA LYS A 67 31.64 7.27 -2.78
C LYS A 67 30.79 7.15 -1.51
N LYS A 68 29.78 8.01 -1.34
CA LYS A 68 28.86 7.95 -0.19
C LYS A 68 27.76 6.89 -0.37
N GLY A 69 27.61 6.31 -1.56
CA GLY A 69 26.61 5.29 -1.87
C GLY A 69 25.20 5.88 -1.97
N PHE A 70 25.07 7.07 -2.54
CA PHE A 70 23.78 7.67 -2.91
C PHE A 70 23.34 7.26 -4.31
N ILE A 71 24.29 7.13 -5.24
CA ILE A 71 24.05 6.75 -6.63
C ILE A 71 25.06 5.68 -7.09
N ASP A 72 24.76 5.02 -8.20
CA ASP A 72 25.71 4.22 -8.99
C ASP A 72 26.38 5.06 -10.11
N ASP A 73 27.30 4.43 -10.86
CA ASP A 73 28.05 5.08 -11.95
C ASP A 73 27.17 5.56 -13.11
N GLN A 74 25.94 5.05 -13.20
CA GLN A 74 24.93 5.39 -14.22
C GLN A 74 23.86 6.34 -13.66
N TRP A 75 24.16 7.08 -12.59
CA TRP A 75 23.23 7.99 -11.90
C TRP A 75 22.00 7.31 -11.26
N GLY A 76 21.96 5.98 -11.18
CA GLY A 76 20.90 5.25 -10.52
C GLY A 76 20.90 5.51 -9.02
N VAL A 77 19.82 6.09 -8.49
CA VAL A 77 19.69 6.36 -7.05
C VAL A 77 19.56 5.05 -6.27
N LEU A 78 20.50 4.80 -5.36
CA LEU A 78 20.55 3.59 -4.56
C LEU A 78 19.44 3.58 -3.50
N HIS A 79 18.88 2.40 -3.26
CA HIS A 79 17.78 2.19 -2.30
C HIS A 79 16.53 3.05 -2.58
N TRP A 80 16.32 3.48 -3.82
CA TRP A 80 15.15 4.27 -4.24
C TRP A 80 13.83 3.62 -3.83
N ASP A 81 13.66 2.31 -4.06
CA ASP A 81 12.41 1.59 -3.77
C ASP A 81 12.16 1.38 -2.27
N LYS A 82 13.21 1.36 -1.45
CA LYS A 82 13.07 1.34 0.02
C LYS A 82 12.57 2.67 0.55
N ARG A 83 12.88 3.74 -0.20
CA ARG A 83 12.47 5.09 0.12
C ARG A 83 11.06 5.29 -0.41
N GLN A 84 10.81 5.21 -1.72
CA GLN A 84 9.51 5.53 -2.31
C GLN A 84 8.46 4.42 -2.12
N TYR A 85 7.24 4.80 -1.76
CA TYR A 85 6.13 3.85 -1.58
C TYR A 85 5.60 3.37 -2.93
N ASN A 86 5.27 2.08 -3.05
CA ASN A 86 4.81 1.44 -4.29
C ASN A 86 3.53 2.05 -4.92
N SER A 87 2.76 2.84 -4.17
CA SER A 87 1.62 3.59 -4.71
C SER A 87 2.02 4.87 -5.42
N ASP A 88 3.17 5.44 -5.05
CA ASP A 88 3.64 6.75 -5.52
C ASP A 88 4.50 6.60 -6.77
N THR A 89 5.26 5.50 -6.87
CA THR A 89 5.78 4.99 -8.14
C THR A 89 4.61 4.41 -8.92
N SER A 90 4.03 5.18 -9.84
CA SER A 90 2.93 4.72 -10.71
C SER A 90 3.24 3.33 -11.24
N THR A 91 2.52 2.34 -10.72
CA THR A 91 2.68 0.94 -11.09
C THR A 91 2.73 0.82 -12.62
N PRO A 92 3.51 -0.11 -13.18
CA PRO A 92 3.48 -0.42 -14.63
C PRO A 92 2.05 -0.61 -15.16
N ARG A 93 1.11 -1.02 -14.28
CA ARG A 93 -0.33 -1.13 -14.54
C ARG A 93 -1.02 0.21 -14.84
N THR A 94 -0.77 1.27 -14.06
CA THR A 94 -1.29 2.61 -14.39
C THR A 94 -0.63 3.21 -15.63
N ARG A 95 0.63 2.88 -15.92
CA ARG A 95 1.34 3.31 -17.13
C ARG A 95 0.72 2.70 -18.38
N THR A 96 0.55 1.38 -18.39
CA THR A 96 -0.12 0.63 -19.47
C THR A 96 -1.59 1.04 -19.64
N TRP A 97 -2.30 1.37 -18.56
CA TRP A 97 -3.67 1.90 -18.65
C TRP A 97 -3.73 3.30 -19.26
N ARG A 98 -2.82 4.21 -18.87
CA ARG A 98 -2.74 5.57 -19.44
C ARG A 98 -2.26 5.56 -20.89
N GLU A 99 -1.30 4.69 -21.23
CA GLU A 99 -0.83 4.47 -22.60
C GLU A 99 -1.97 3.92 -23.49
N ARG A 100 -2.76 2.95 -23.00
CA ARG A 100 -3.97 2.47 -23.69
C ARG A 100 -5.01 3.57 -23.87
N LYS A 101 -5.24 4.40 -22.85
CA LYS A 101 -6.19 5.53 -22.94
C LYS A 101 -5.74 6.65 -23.87
N ASN A 102 -4.44 6.89 -23.99
CA ASN A 102 -3.88 7.85 -24.94
C ASN A 102 -3.85 7.30 -26.37
N ALA A 103 -3.56 6.01 -26.57
CA ALA A 103 -3.67 5.35 -27.87
C ALA A 103 -5.12 5.31 -28.38
N GLN A 104 -6.10 5.16 -27.50
CA GLN A 104 -7.54 5.26 -27.84
C GLN A 104 -8.01 6.71 -28.11
N LYS A 105 -7.23 7.73 -27.76
CA LYS A 105 -7.54 9.14 -28.06
C LYS A 105 -6.91 9.63 -29.36
N SER A 106 -5.90 8.96 -29.89
CA SER A 106 -5.27 9.31 -31.16
C SER A 106 -5.97 8.71 -32.38
N ASP A 107 -6.98 7.86 -32.18
CA ASP A 107 -7.76 7.28 -33.28
C ASP A 107 -9.25 7.58 -33.08
N GLY A 108 -9.64 8.77 -33.56
CA GLY A 108 -10.99 9.31 -33.40
C GLY A 108 -11.46 9.97 -34.67
N ASN A 109 -11.93 9.17 -35.62
CA ASN A 109 -12.96 9.61 -36.56
C ASN A 109 -14.15 8.64 -36.57
N LYS A 110 -15.33 9.23 -36.31
CA LYS A 110 -16.72 8.78 -36.54
C LYS A 110 -17.46 7.96 -35.46
N THR A 111 -18.30 8.71 -34.73
CA THR A 111 -19.76 8.55 -34.52
C THR A 111 -20.38 7.15 -34.43
N SER A 112 -21.08 6.82 -33.33
CA SER A 112 -22.54 7.04 -33.16
C SER A 112 -23.10 6.35 -31.91
N GLN A 113 -24.26 6.87 -31.49
CA GLN A 113 -25.15 6.55 -30.37
C GLN A 113 -25.35 5.05 -30.05
N GLU A 114 -25.37 4.67 -28.77
CA GLU A 114 -26.56 4.13 -28.07
C GLU A 114 -26.29 3.56 -26.64
N ARG A 115 -27.18 3.97 -25.75
CA ARG A 115 -27.73 3.40 -24.49
C ARG A 115 -27.05 2.24 -23.73
N HIS A 116 -27.00 2.48 -22.40
CA HIS A 116 -26.84 1.59 -21.24
C HIS A 116 -27.43 0.15 -21.31
N LYS A 117 -26.66 -0.85 -20.84
CA LYS A 117 -26.96 -1.70 -19.65
C LYS A 117 -25.82 -2.69 -19.31
N ASN A 118 -25.49 -2.69 -18.01
CA ASN A 118 -24.91 -3.66 -17.06
C ASN A 118 -23.99 -4.86 -17.46
N SER A 119 -23.12 -5.16 -16.49
CA SER A 119 -22.42 -6.43 -16.16
C SER A 119 -21.13 -6.78 -16.91
N GLY A 120 -20.02 -6.71 -16.18
CA GLY A 120 -18.71 -7.24 -16.57
C GLY A 120 -17.80 -7.38 -15.35
N VAL A 121 -18.01 -8.46 -14.61
CA VAL A 121 -17.10 -9.18 -13.70
C VAL A 121 -15.72 -8.54 -13.51
N THR A 122 -15.48 -7.99 -12.31
CA THR A 122 -14.12 -7.72 -11.81
C THR A 122 -13.78 -8.80 -10.79
N SER A 123 -12.92 -9.74 -11.20
CA SER A 123 -12.27 -10.69 -10.30
C SER A 123 -11.24 -9.97 -9.40
N PRO A 124 -10.95 -10.54 -8.22
CA PRO A 124 -10.44 -9.78 -7.09
C PRO A 124 -8.94 -9.54 -7.17
N ASP A 125 -8.58 -8.34 -6.75
CA ASP A 125 -7.23 -7.87 -6.49
C ASP A 125 -6.43 -8.85 -5.63
N THR A 126 -5.34 -9.36 -6.20
CA THR A 126 -4.25 -9.94 -5.42
C THR A 126 -3.49 -8.78 -4.77
N ASP A 127 -3.85 -8.44 -3.54
CA ASP A 127 -3.13 -7.49 -2.70
C ASP A 127 -1.71 -8.01 -2.42
N THR A 128 -0.72 -7.34 -2.99
CA THR A 128 0.69 -7.55 -2.68
C THR A 128 0.97 -7.03 -1.27
N ASP A 129 1.39 -7.95 -0.39
CA ASP A 129 2.02 -7.72 0.91
C ASP A 129 2.92 -6.48 0.87
N THR A 130 2.57 -5.46 1.64
CA THR A 130 3.52 -4.38 1.94
C THR A 130 4.28 -4.79 3.19
N ASP A 131 5.54 -5.18 2.99
CA ASP A 131 6.53 -5.45 4.02
C ASP A 131 6.66 -4.25 4.97
N ILE A 132 5.86 -4.27 6.04
CA ILE A 132 6.13 -3.47 7.23
C ILE A 132 7.30 -4.17 7.92
N LYS A 133 8.53 -3.69 7.69
CA LYS A 133 9.65 -3.87 8.62
C LYS A 133 9.32 -3.14 9.93
N LYS A 134 8.44 -3.72 10.73
CA LYS A 134 8.33 -3.44 12.16
C LYS A 134 9.29 -4.40 12.85
N GLU A 135 10.06 -3.89 13.78
CA GLU A 135 10.78 -4.68 14.79
C GLU A 135 9.92 -5.88 15.16
N ARG A 136 10.46 -7.09 14.94
CA ARG A 136 9.68 -8.33 15.14
C ARG A 136 9.37 -8.43 16.62
N LYS A 137 8.21 -7.93 17.04
CA LYS A 137 7.64 -8.21 18.34
C LYS A 137 7.48 -9.73 18.38
N ILE A 138 8.26 -10.39 19.23
CA ILE A 138 8.18 -11.84 19.41
C ILE A 138 6.87 -12.09 20.14
N PHE A 139 5.83 -12.46 19.39
CA PHE A 139 4.59 -12.89 19.99
C PHE A 139 4.82 -14.29 20.55
N SER A 140 4.90 -14.39 21.88
CA SER A 140 4.85 -15.70 22.54
C SER A 140 3.54 -16.38 22.17
N SER A 141 3.55 -17.71 22.07
CA SER A 141 2.34 -18.49 21.72
C SER A 141 1.17 -18.24 22.67
N ASP A 142 1.46 -17.72 23.86
CA ASP A 142 0.49 -17.46 24.92
C ASP A 142 -0.15 -16.07 24.89
N MET A 143 0.31 -15.18 24.01
CA MET A 143 -0.23 -13.83 23.88
C MET A 143 -1.61 -13.84 23.20
N ASP A 144 -2.48 -12.92 23.61
CA ASP A 144 -3.86 -12.82 23.14
C ASP A 144 -3.94 -12.66 21.61
N GLU A 145 -2.99 -11.95 21.01
CA GLU A 145 -2.90 -11.75 19.56
C GLU A 145 -2.70 -13.06 18.80
N MET A 146 -1.83 -13.94 19.32
CA MET A 146 -1.54 -15.24 18.70
C MET A 146 -2.74 -16.18 18.88
N ARG A 147 -3.39 -16.13 20.04
CA ARG A 147 -4.62 -16.89 20.31
C ARG A 147 -5.74 -16.44 19.37
N LEU A 148 -5.94 -15.14 19.16
CA LEU A 148 -6.90 -14.58 18.21
C LEU A 148 -6.60 -15.01 16.76
N ALA A 149 -5.33 -15.03 16.36
CA ALA A 149 -4.92 -15.50 15.03
C ALA A 149 -5.30 -16.96 14.78
N ARG A 150 -4.99 -17.86 15.73
CA ARG A 150 -5.36 -19.27 15.64
C ARG A 150 -6.88 -19.46 15.69
N PHE A 151 -7.55 -18.71 16.55
CA PHE A 151 -9.01 -18.75 16.71
C PHE A 151 -9.73 -18.38 15.41
N MET A 152 -9.37 -17.25 14.79
CA MET A 152 -9.95 -16.83 13.52
C MET A 152 -9.72 -17.87 12.41
N PHE A 153 -8.51 -18.44 12.33
CA PHE A 153 -8.21 -19.44 11.31
C PHE A 153 -9.01 -20.73 11.51
N ALA A 154 -9.22 -21.16 12.75
CA ALA A 154 -10.05 -22.33 13.04
C ALA A 154 -11.49 -22.16 12.51
N HIS A 155 -12.08 -20.97 12.66
CA HIS A 155 -13.40 -20.66 12.09
C HIS A 155 -13.39 -20.68 10.56
N ILE A 156 -12.38 -20.07 9.93
CA ILE A 156 -12.24 -20.05 8.47
C ILE A 156 -12.08 -21.47 7.93
N LYS A 157 -11.27 -22.31 8.57
CA LYS A 157 -11.04 -23.70 8.17
C LYS A 157 -12.27 -24.57 8.32
N ARG A 158 -13.12 -24.31 9.33
CA ARG A 158 -14.43 -24.97 9.48
C ARG A 158 -15.37 -24.62 8.32
N ASN A 159 -15.35 -23.38 7.84
CA ASN A 159 -16.19 -22.90 6.74
C ASN A 159 -15.62 -23.27 5.36
N ASN A 160 -14.31 -23.36 5.23
CA ASN A 160 -13.59 -23.73 4.02
C ASN A 160 -12.45 -24.72 4.38
N PRO A 161 -12.68 -26.03 4.28
CA PRO A 161 -11.67 -27.04 4.60
C PRO A 161 -10.38 -26.93 3.77
N ASN A 162 -10.46 -26.34 2.57
CA ASN A 162 -9.34 -26.14 1.66
C ASN A 162 -8.61 -24.81 1.90
N ALA A 163 -8.95 -24.07 2.96
CA ALA A 163 -8.28 -22.82 3.30
C ALA A 163 -6.80 -23.06 3.60
N LYS A 164 -5.93 -22.33 2.87
CA LYS A 164 -4.49 -22.37 3.09
C LYS A 164 -4.15 -21.75 4.45
N GLU A 165 -3.25 -22.40 5.17
CA GLU A 165 -2.77 -21.92 6.46
C GLU A 165 -2.00 -20.60 6.30
N PRO A 166 -2.39 -19.54 7.03
CA PRO A 166 -1.75 -18.25 6.95
C PRO A 166 -0.47 -18.21 7.79
N ARG A 167 0.30 -17.13 7.62
CA ARG A 167 1.39 -16.80 8.53
C ARG A 167 0.81 -16.21 9.82
N PHE A 168 0.69 -17.02 10.88
CA PHE A 168 0.08 -16.60 12.15
C PHE A 168 0.76 -15.38 12.79
N GLU A 169 2.07 -15.22 12.62
CA GLU A 169 2.79 -14.04 13.10
C GLU A 169 2.26 -12.75 12.47
N SER A 170 2.05 -12.74 11.15
CA SER A 170 1.47 -11.60 10.44
C SER A 170 0.03 -11.32 10.90
N TRP A 171 -0.73 -12.37 11.20
CA TRP A 171 -2.09 -12.24 11.74
C TRP A 171 -2.10 -11.69 13.16
N ALA A 172 -1.21 -12.17 14.02
CA ALA A 172 -1.03 -11.66 15.38
C ALA A 172 -0.66 -10.18 15.38
N ILE A 173 0.20 -9.73 14.46
CA ILE A 173 0.52 -8.29 14.29
C ILE A 173 -0.74 -7.46 14.00
N GLN A 174 -1.65 -7.96 13.16
CA GLN A 174 -2.89 -7.23 12.86
C GLN A 174 -3.80 -7.15 14.09
N PHE A 175 -3.85 -8.21 14.91
CA PHE A 175 -4.56 -8.18 16.19
C PHE A 175 -3.88 -7.26 17.23
N ASP A 176 -2.55 -7.18 17.29
CA ASP A 176 -1.83 -6.18 18.11
C ASP A 176 -2.27 -4.77 17.74
N PHE A 177 -2.45 -4.49 16.44
CA PHE A 177 -2.94 -3.18 16.01
C PHE A 177 -4.37 -2.93 16.46
N MET A 178 -5.26 -3.93 16.38
CA MET A 178 -6.64 -3.79 16.86
C MET A 178 -6.71 -3.54 18.37
N ILE A 179 -5.88 -4.22 19.16
CA ILE A 179 -5.88 -4.07 20.62
C ILE A 179 -5.19 -2.75 21.02
N ARG A 180 -3.96 -2.54 20.56
CA ARG A 180 -3.11 -1.46 21.06
C ARG A 180 -3.41 -0.10 20.42
N LEU A 181 -3.69 -0.08 19.12
CA LEU A 181 -3.93 1.16 18.37
C LEU A 181 -5.43 1.47 18.30
N ASP A 182 -6.25 0.50 17.91
CA ASP A 182 -7.69 0.71 17.76
C ASP A 182 -8.45 0.61 19.10
N LYS A 183 -7.74 0.26 20.19
CA LYS A 183 -8.27 0.17 21.57
C LYS A 183 -9.48 -0.75 21.70
N ARG A 184 -9.54 -1.80 20.89
CA ARG A 184 -10.64 -2.79 20.92
C ARG A 184 -10.34 -3.86 21.96
N ALA A 185 -11.33 -4.21 22.76
CA ALA A 185 -11.19 -5.29 23.74
C ALA A 185 -11.04 -6.64 23.04
N VAL A 186 -10.24 -7.53 23.62
CA VAL A 186 -10.01 -8.88 23.07
C VAL A 186 -11.32 -9.65 22.91
N ASP A 187 -12.24 -9.50 23.86
CA ASP A 187 -13.53 -10.20 23.83
C ASP A 187 -14.47 -9.66 22.76
N ASP A 188 -14.45 -8.35 22.51
CA ASP A 188 -15.19 -7.74 21.38
C ASP A 188 -14.68 -8.27 20.05
N ILE A 189 -13.36 -8.41 19.91
CA ILE A 189 -12.74 -8.97 18.70
C ILE A 189 -13.19 -10.42 18.50
N LYS A 190 -13.18 -11.24 19.56
CA LYS A 190 -13.68 -12.62 19.49
C LYS A 190 -15.15 -12.67 19.08
N ALA A 191 -16.00 -11.83 19.67
CA ALA A 191 -17.43 -11.78 19.36
C ALA A 191 -17.68 -11.43 17.89
N VAL A 192 -16.94 -10.47 17.34
CA VAL A 192 -17.06 -10.10 15.92
C VAL A 192 -16.53 -11.19 14.99
N ILE A 193 -15.44 -11.87 15.35
CA ILE A 193 -14.95 -13.04 14.60
C ILE A 193 -16.06 -14.11 14.56
N ASP A 194 -16.59 -14.50 15.71
CA ASP A 194 -17.63 -15.52 15.80
C ASP A 194 -18.86 -15.17 14.98
N TRP A 195 -19.33 -13.92 15.09
CA TRP A 195 -20.50 -13.45 14.36
C TRP A 195 -20.24 -13.42 12.86
N SER A 196 -19.12 -12.84 12.42
CA SER A 196 -18.79 -12.70 10.99
C SER A 196 -18.62 -14.06 10.30
N GLN A 197 -18.12 -15.07 11.01
CA GLN A 197 -17.90 -16.40 10.47
C GLN A 197 -19.18 -17.27 10.45
N LYS A 198 -20.23 -16.87 11.19
CA LYS A 198 -21.56 -17.52 11.14
C LYS A 198 -22.48 -16.88 10.10
N ASP A 199 -22.26 -15.63 9.76
CA ASP A 199 -23.06 -14.92 8.77
C ASP A 199 -22.67 -15.32 7.34
N ASP A 200 -23.65 -15.72 6.53
CA ASP A 200 -23.41 -16.23 5.17
C ASP A 200 -22.78 -15.20 4.23
N PHE A 201 -23.09 -13.92 4.43
CA PHE A 201 -22.50 -12.85 3.64
C PHE A 201 -21.09 -12.54 4.14
N TRP A 202 -20.89 -12.38 5.45
CA TRP A 202 -19.60 -11.94 5.99
C TRP A 202 -18.54 -13.03 6.03
N LYS A 203 -18.88 -14.31 6.18
CA LYS A 203 -17.89 -15.40 6.24
C LYS A 203 -17.07 -15.52 4.95
N ALA A 204 -17.67 -15.21 3.79
CA ALA A 204 -16.97 -15.18 2.51
C ALA A 204 -16.08 -13.94 2.33
N ASN A 205 -16.42 -12.84 3.01
CA ASN A 205 -15.74 -11.56 2.89
C ASN A 205 -14.61 -11.38 3.92
N ILE A 206 -14.75 -11.93 5.12
CA ILE A 206 -13.80 -11.81 6.23
C ILE A 206 -12.93 -13.06 6.29
N LEU A 207 -11.87 -13.07 5.50
CA LEU A 207 -10.92 -14.20 5.40
C LEU A 207 -9.54 -13.89 6.01
N SER A 208 -9.36 -12.71 6.61
CA SER A 208 -8.13 -12.34 7.29
C SER A 208 -8.38 -11.26 8.36
N PRO A 209 -7.49 -11.15 9.37
CA PRO A 209 -7.57 -10.12 10.40
C PRO A 209 -7.50 -8.69 9.85
N ASP A 210 -6.77 -8.46 8.75
CA ASP A 210 -6.73 -7.15 8.09
C ASP A 210 -8.11 -6.75 7.54
N LYS A 211 -8.81 -7.70 6.89
CA LYS A 211 -10.19 -7.47 6.41
C LYS A 211 -11.17 -7.27 7.57
N LEU A 212 -11.02 -8.05 8.64
CA LEU A 212 -11.79 -7.90 9.87
C LEU A 212 -11.61 -6.49 10.45
N ARG A 213 -10.37 -6.02 10.61
CA ARG A 213 -10.04 -4.69 11.13
C ARG A 213 -10.65 -3.57 10.30
N LYS A 214 -10.48 -3.61 8.97
CA LYS A 214 -11.03 -2.62 8.03
C LYS A 214 -12.56 -2.52 8.06
N LYS A 215 -13.25 -3.61 8.43
CA LYS A 215 -14.71 -3.70 8.44
C LYS A 215 -15.30 -3.77 9.86
N PHE A 216 -14.48 -3.63 10.89
CA PHE A 216 -14.88 -3.93 12.26
C PHE A 216 -16.12 -3.17 12.70
N ASP A 217 -16.16 -1.85 12.50
CA ASP A 217 -17.29 -1.03 12.95
C ASP A 217 -18.58 -1.35 12.18
N GLN A 218 -18.48 -1.73 10.90
CA GLN A 218 -19.63 -2.18 10.11
C GLN A 218 -20.18 -3.51 10.64
N LEU A 219 -19.28 -4.44 10.96
CA LEU A 219 -19.64 -5.74 11.55
C LEU A 219 -20.26 -5.54 12.94
N TRP A 220 -19.70 -4.64 13.76
CA TRP A 220 -20.18 -4.34 15.10
C TRP A 220 -21.61 -3.79 15.09
N ILE A 221 -21.89 -2.80 14.23
CA ILE A 221 -23.24 -2.25 14.04
C ILE A 221 -24.19 -3.35 13.57
N LYS A 222 -23.79 -4.17 12.59
CA LYS A 222 -24.65 -5.25 12.08
C LYS A 222 -24.94 -6.32 13.14
N MET A 223 -23.94 -6.69 13.94
CA MET A 223 -24.08 -7.64 15.04
C MET A 223 -25.05 -7.13 16.11
N THR A 224 -24.91 -5.86 16.51
CA THR A 224 -25.75 -5.25 17.56
C THR A 224 -27.14 -4.84 17.07
N SER A 225 -27.33 -4.62 15.76
CA SER A 225 -28.61 -4.20 15.16
C SER A 225 -29.68 -5.30 14.97
N LYS A 226 -29.38 -6.57 15.27
CA LYS A 226 -30.42 -7.62 15.35
C LYS A 226 -30.88 -7.70 16.83
N PRO A 227 -32.12 -7.28 17.16
CA PRO A 227 -33.33 -7.97 16.69
C PRO A 227 -34.54 -7.05 16.36
N ALA A 228 -35.17 -7.27 15.21
CA ALA A 228 -36.61 -7.04 15.01
C ALA A 228 -37.09 -7.94 13.88
N THR A 229 -37.90 -8.94 14.24
CA THR A 229 -38.76 -9.68 13.32
C THR A 229 -39.58 -8.66 12.53
N LYS A 230 -39.34 -8.56 11.22
CA LYS A 230 -40.16 -7.72 10.35
C LYS A 230 -41.54 -8.36 10.25
N THR A 231 -42.51 -7.81 10.97
CA THR A 231 -43.93 -7.94 10.61
C THR A 231 -44.09 -7.23 9.26
N ASP A 232 -44.46 -8.01 8.24
CA ASP A 232 -44.69 -7.57 6.88
C ASP A 232 -46.02 -6.79 6.82
N ASP A 233 -45.97 -5.47 6.99
CA ASP A 233 -47.11 -4.63 6.64
C ASP A 233 -46.81 -3.92 5.32
N ARG A 234 -47.17 -4.62 4.24
CA ARG A 234 -47.38 -4.00 2.96
C ARG A 234 -48.69 -3.25 2.94
N LYS A 235 -48.63 -1.92 2.97
CA LYS A 235 -49.69 -1.07 2.41
C LYS A 235 -49.09 0.07 1.60
N TRP A 236 -49.23 -0.09 0.29
CA TRP A 236 -49.10 0.97 -0.70
C TRP A 236 -50.50 1.58 -0.76
N GLU A 237 -50.66 2.83 -0.29
CA GLU A 237 -51.87 3.59 -0.59
C GLU A 237 -51.63 4.46 -1.83
N VAL A 238 -52.69 4.49 -2.63
CA VAL A 238 -52.84 4.98 -4.01
C VAL A 238 -52.94 6.49 -4.05
#